data_AF-A0A7Z9WSK9-F1
#
_entry.id   AF-A0A7Z9WSK9-F1
#
_cell.length_a   1.000
_cell.length_b   1.000
_cell.length_c   1.000
_cell.angle_alpha   90.00
_cell.angle_beta   90.00
_cell.angle_gamma   90.00
#
_symmetry.space_group_name_H-M   'P 1'
#
loop_
_entity.id
_entity.type
_entity.pdbx_description
1 polymer ?
#
loop_
_entity_poly.entity_id
_entity_poly.type
_entity_poly.pdbx_seq_one_letter_code
_entity_poly.pdbx_strand_id
1 'polypeptide(L)' 'LSQTHQVETLALFDQFPYTQHIESGVLLRKVA' A
#
# COMPACT_ATOMS: atom_id res chain seq x y z
N LEU A 1 9.28 -6.57 -2.13
CA LEU A 1 8.35 -6.35 -3.26
C LEU A 1 9.11 -6.13 -4.56
N SER A 2 10.05 -5.20 -4.62
CA SER A 2 10.77 -4.78 -5.84
C SER A 2 11.50 -5.86 -6.65
N GLN A 3 11.75 -7.04 -6.09
CA GLN A 3 12.39 -8.17 -6.79
C GLN A 3 11.42 -8.94 -7.70
N THR A 4 10.14 -8.99 -7.33
CA THR A 4 9.13 -9.78 -8.06
C THR A 4 7.92 -8.96 -8.46
N HIS A 5 7.64 -7.85 -7.77
CA HIS A 5 6.51 -6.97 -8.06
C HIS A 5 6.88 -5.49 -7.86
N GLN A 6 6.38 -4.63 -8.73
CA GLN A 6 6.43 -3.19 -8.58
C GLN A 6 5.14 -2.67 -7.95
N VAL A 7 5.27 -1.66 -7.08
CA VAL A 7 4.11 -0.92 -6.55
C VAL A 7 3.63 0.01 -7.65
N GLU A 8 2.37 -0.15 -8.06
CA GLU A 8 1.76 0.65 -9.11
C GLU A 8 0.91 1.79 -8.52
N THR A 9 0.17 1.46 -7.46
CA THR A 9 -0.70 2.42 -6.77
C THR A 9 -0.56 2.24 -5.27
N LEU A 10 -0.62 3.35 -4.54
CA LEU A 10 -0.70 3.41 -3.09
C LEU A 10 -1.94 4.22 -2.71
N ALA A 11 -2.71 3.72 -1.75
CA ALA A 11 -3.80 4.44 -1.12
C ALA A 11 -3.61 4.43 0.40
N LEU A 12 -3.84 5.59 1.02
CA LEU A 12 -3.85 5.75 2.47
C LEU A 12 -5.30 5.80 2.94
N PHE A 13 -5.61 5.11 4.03
CA PHE A 13 -6.93 5.08 4.62
C PHE A 13 -6.84 5.50 6.09
N ASP A 14 -7.53 6.58 6.44
CA ASP A 14 -7.74 7.00 7.84
C ASP A 14 -8.87 6.18 8.46
N GLN A 15 -8.66 4.85 8.54
CA GLN A 15 -9.66 3.90 9.03
C GLN A 15 -9.95 4.09 10.54
N PHE A 16 -8.99 4.66 11.28
CA PHE A 16 -9.07 4.84 12.73
C PHE A 16 -8.73 6.29 13.12
N PRO A 17 -9.68 7.23 12.95
CA PRO A 17 -9.45 8.65 13.20
C PRO A 17 -8.97 8.92 14.62
N TYR A 18 -8.03 9.87 14.75
CA TYR A 18 -7.44 10.34 16.02
C TYR A 18 -6.63 9.28 16.80
N THR A 19 -6.31 8.15 16.17
CA THR A 19 -5.37 7.17 16.70
C THR A 19 -4.00 7.32 16.03
N GLN A 20 -2.98 6.62 16.52
CA GLN A 20 -1.69 6.56 15.84
C GLN A 20 -1.64 5.48 14.73
N HIS A 21 -2.74 4.78 14.49
CA HIS A 21 -2.80 3.71 13.49
C HIS A 21 -2.86 4.29 12.07
N ILE A 22 -2.14 3.65 11.16
CA ILE A 22 -2.12 3.99 9.74
C ILE A 22 -2.46 2.72 8.97
N GLU A 23 -3.51 2.78 8.17
CA GLU A 23 -3.90 1.71 7.26
C GLU A 23 -3.63 2.14 5.82
N SER A 24 -3.07 1.25 5.00
CA SER A 24 -2.77 1.56 3.59
C SER A 24 -2.91 0.33 2.71
N GLY A 25 -3.30 0.56 1.46
CA GLY A 25 -3.37 -0.46 0.42
C GLY A 25 -2.36 -0.18 -0.68
N VAL A 26 -1.74 -1.24 -1.20
CA VAL A 26 -0.86 -1.18 -2.37
C VAL A 26 -1.35 -2.12 -3.46
N LEU A 27 -1.38 -1.63 -4.70
CA LEU A 27 -1.54 -2.48 -5.87
C LEU A 27 -0.16 -2.87 -6.39
N LEU A 28 0.05 -4.18 -6.57
CA LEU A 28 1.32 -4.75 -6.98
C LEU A 28 1.19 -5.40 -8.36
N ARG A 29 2.10 -5.03 -9.25
CA ARG A 29 2.22 -5.62 -10.59
C ARG A 29 3.47 -6.48 -10.64
N LYS A 30 3.35 -7.74 -11.07
CA LYS A 30 4.51 -8.63 -11.20
C LYS A 30 5.50 -8.09 -12.23
N VAL A 31 6.78 -8.12 -11.90
CA VAL A 31 7.87 -7.82 -12.83
C VAL A 31 8.12 -9.10 -13.64
N ALA A 32 8.11 -8.99 -14.96
CA ALA A 32 8.38 -10.09 -15.88
C ALA A 32 9.84 -10.56 -15.77
#